data_AF-A0A5M8SGQ8-F1
#
_entry.id   AF-A0A5M8SGQ8-F1
#
_cell.length_a   1.000
_cell.length_b   1.000
_cell.length_c   1.000
_cell.angle_alpha   90.00
_cell.angle_beta   90.00
_cell.angle_gamma   90.00
#
_symmetry.space_group_name_H-M   'P 1'
#
loop_
_entity.id
_entity.type
_entity.pdbx_description
1 polymer ?
#
loop_
_entity_poly.entity_id
_entity_poly.type
_entity_poly.pdbx_seq_one_letter_code
_entity_poly.pdbx_strand_id
1 'polypeptide(L)'
;MTILVLGKGKTGSLVANIAAERGHGVRALDIFENKGASALTAPTLAGVDVVIDFTAPEAAVENMRAVLALGCKIVVGTTGWYKHLDAMKAIAERRGGAMLYSSNFSIGVQKLFRLTAELAKLDGYAFSVTETHHTTKVDAPSGTALTLKEIVERARPGTHVEVTSHRVGDAKGEHIVKAESDVDVIELRHDASSRRGFALGAVRAAEWLSKQHSGVWDFRDVIDQL
;
A
#
# COMPACT_ATOMS: atom_id res chain seq x y z
N MET A 1 -11.60 10.42 14.92
CA MET A 1 -10.18 10.89 14.99
C MET A 1 -9.96 11.94 13.91
N THR A 2 -8.86 12.68 13.95
CA THR A 2 -8.47 13.64 12.92
C THR A 2 -7.43 13.00 12.01
N ILE A 3 -7.74 12.89 10.72
CA ILE A 3 -6.86 12.35 9.69
C ILE A 3 -6.34 13.50 8.82
N LEU A 4 -5.03 13.51 8.56
CA LEU A 4 -4.42 14.32 7.53
C LEU A 4 -4.10 13.46 6.30
N VAL A 5 -4.74 13.75 5.17
CA VAL A 5 -4.48 13.05 3.90
C VAL A 5 -3.48 13.86 3.07
N LEU A 6 -2.39 13.21 2.64
CA LEU A 6 -1.40 13.79 1.74
C LEU A 6 -1.65 13.28 0.32
N GLY A 7 -1.87 14.21 -0.61
CA GLY A 7 -2.20 13.94 -1.99
C GLY A 7 -3.72 14.03 -2.25
N LYS A 8 -4.12 14.96 -3.13
CA LYS A 8 -5.52 15.13 -3.60
C LYS A 8 -5.76 14.49 -4.98
N GLY A 9 -4.96 13.48 -5.33
CA GLY A 9 -5.14 12.70 -6.56
C GLY A 9 -6.36 11.76 -6.47
N LYS A 10 -6.56 10.93 -7.51
CA LYS A 10 -7.72 10.02 -7.60
C LYS A 10 -7.93 9.15 -6.34
N THR A 11 -6.86 8.59 -5.78
CA THR A 11 -6.94 7.74 -4.58
C THR A 11 -7.02 8.55 -3.30
N GLY A 12 -6.18 9.59 -3.14
CA GLY A 12 -6.18 10.41 -1.92
C GLY A 12 -7.49 11.15 -1.68
N SER A 13 -8.14 11.66 -2.73
CA SER A 13 -9.48 12.25 -2.60
C SER A 13 -10.55 11.22 -2.19
N LEU A 14 -10.45 9.97 -2.65
CA LEU A 14 -11.34 8.90 -2.19
C LEU A 14 -11.08 8.53 -0.73
N VAL A 15 -9.82 8.54 -0.28
CA VAL A 15 -9.46 8.32 1.13
C VAL A 15 -10.07 9.40 2.01
N ALA A 16 -9.94 10.67 1.62
CA ALA A 16 -10.53 11.80 2.35
C ALA A 16 -12.06 11.65 2.47
N ASN A 17 -12.74 11.32 1.37
CA ASN A 17 -14.19 11.11 1.36
C ASN A 17 -14.60 9.94 2.26
N ILE A 18 -13.96 8.78 2.15
CA ILE A 18 -14.28 7.61 2.97
C ILE A 18 -13.99 7.86 4.45
N ALA A 19 -12.92 8.58 4.77
CA ALA A 19 -12.63 8.98 6.14
C ALA A 19 -13.77 9.85 6.73
N ALA A 20 -14.27 10.82 5.96
CA ALA A 20 -15.40 11.65 6.37
C ALA A 20 -16.70 10.85 6.51
N GLU A 21 -17.01 9.96 5.55
CA GLU A 21 -18.16 9.05 5.61
C GLU A 21 -18.14 8.16 6.86
N ARG A 22 -16.94 7.83 7.36
CA ARG A 22 -16.73 7.04 8.58
C ARG A 22 -16.70 7.87 9.87
N GLY A 23 -17.02 9.17 9.79
CA GLY A 23 -17.15 10.05 10.96
C GLY A 23 -15.84 10.66 11.46
N HIS A 24 -14.77 10.62 10.67
CA HIS A 24 -13.49 11.23 11.04
C HIS A 24 -13.42 12.71 10.60
N GLY A 25 -12.70 13.53 11.36
CA GLY A 25 -12.31 14.86 10.92
C GLY A 25 -11.21 14.74 9.87
N VAL A 26 -11.36 15.40 8.73
CA VAL A 26 -10.42 15.24 7.59
C VAL A 26 -9.81 16.58 7.21
N ARG A 27 -8.48 16.59 7.13
CA ARG A 27 -7.69 17.64 6.49
C ARG A 27 -6.96 17.01 5.31
N ALA A 28 -6.78 17.73 4.21
CA ALA A 28 -6.06 17.21 3.07
C ALA A 28 -5.11 18.27 2.50
N LEU A 29 -3.89 17.86 2.17
CA LEU A 29 -2.88 18.72 1.55
C LEU A 29 -2.53 18.20 0.16
N ASP A 30 -2.45 19.10 -0.81
CA ASP A 30 -1.91 18.80 -2.13
C ASP A 30 -0.40 19.08 -2.23
N ILE A 31 0.13 18.88 -3.44
CA ILE A 31 1.56 19.01 -3.73
C ILE A 31 2.08 20.44 -3.55
N PHE A 32 1.23 21.46 -3.70
CA PHE A 32 1.64 22.86 -3.55
C PHE A 32 1.64 23.26 -2.09
N GLU A 33 0.64 22.78 -1.33
CA GLU A 33 0.53 23.04 0.11
C GLU A 33 1.59 22.32 0.93
N ASN A 34 2.09 21.16 0.48
CA ASN A 34 3.09 20.37 1.19
C ASN A 34 4.36 20.08 0.35
N LYS A 35 4.84 21.07 -0.40
CA LYS A 35 6.06 20.92 -1.19
C LYS A 35 7.25 20.61 -0.28
N GLY A 36 7.98 19.52 -0.55
CA GLY A 36 9.15 19.13 0.22
C GLY A 36 8.86 18.84 1.69
N ALA A 37 7.66 18.31 2.00
CA ALA A 37 7.17 18.09 3.36
C ALA A 37 7.10 19.36 4.24
N SER A 38 7.12 20.56 3.66
CA SER A 38 7.21 21.84 4.40
C SER A 38 6.03 22.13 5.32
N ALA A 39 4.85 21.57 5.04
CA ALA A 39 3.69 21.74 5.92
C ALA A 39 3.70 20.79 7.12
N LEU A 40 4.54 19.74 7.11
CA LEU A 40 4.57 18.68 8.14
C LEU A 40 5.43 19.10 9.33
N THR A 41 4.96 20.11 10.06
CA THR A 41 5.59 20.66 11.25
C THR A 41 4.81 20.31 12.51
N ALA A 42 5.42 20.48 13.69
CA ALA A 42 4.74 20.23 14.97
C ALA A 42 3.43 21.02 15.13
N PRO A 43 3.34 22.32 14.79
CA PRO A 43 2.06 23.04 14.82
C PRO A 43 1.01 22.47 13.87
N THR A 44 1.38 22.11 12.64
CA THR A 44 0.40 21.60 11.66
C THR A 44 -0.15 20.23 12.06
N LEU A 45 0.70 19.39 12.65
CA LEU A 45 0.38 18.03 13.08
C LEU A 45 -0.23 17.97 14.48
N ALA A 46 -0.27 19.08 15.23
CA ALA A 46 -0.96 19.14 16.49
C ALA A 46 -2.45 18.75 16.32
N GLY A 47 -2.91 17.78 17.10
CA GLY A 47 -4.27 17.26 17.04
C GLY A 47 -4.58 16.36 15.82
N VAL A 48 -3.58 16.01 15.00
CA VAL A 48 -3.71 14.99 13.95
C VAL A 48 -3.36 13.63 14.55
N ASP A 49 -4.30 12.69 14.51
CA ASP A 49 -4.11 11.35 15.06
C ASP A 49 -3.27 10.46 14.13
N VAL A 50 -3.54 10.53 12.82
CA VAL A 50 -2.84 9.74 11.79
C VAL A 50 -2.75 10.52 10.48
N VAL A 51 -1.59 10.45 9.82
CA VAL A 51 -1.38 10.92 8.45
C VAL A 51 -1.58 9.76 7.47
N ILE A 52 -2.23 9.96 6.33
CA ILE A 52 -2.34 8.96 5.26
C ILE A 52 -1.70 9.52 3.98
N ASP A 53 -0.72 8.81 3.42
CA ASP A 53 0.05 9.24 2.25
C ASP A 53 -0.32 8.47 0.99
N PHE A 54 -0.85 9.20 0.00
CA PHE A 54 -1.03 8.76 -1.39
C PHE A 54 -0.48 9.83 -2.35
N THR A 55 0.83 10.04 -2.28
CA THR A 55 1.61 11.01 -3.07
C THR A 55 2.48 10.31 -4.13
N ALA A 56 3.66 10.89 -4.44
CA ALA A 56 4.66 10.33 -5.34
C ALA A 56 5.80 9.68 -4.51
N PRO A 57 6.56 8.70 -5.06
CA PRO A 57 7.57 7.95 -4.31
C PRO A 57 8.56 8.83 -3.54
N GLU A 58 9.08 9.88 -4.17
CA GLU A 58 10.03 10.81 -3.57
C GLU A 58 9.39 11.61 -2.45
N ALA A 59 8.18 12.14 -2.68
CA ALA A 59 7.43 12.92 -1.69
C ALA A 59 7.03 12.06 -0.49
N ALA A 60 6.66 10.79 -0.69
CA ALA A 60 6.35 9.88 0.40
C ALA A 60 7.54 9.68 1.34
N VAL A 61 8.76 9.61 0.82
CA VAL A 61 9.98 9.51 1.64
C VAL A 61 10.18 10.77 2.48
N GLU A 62 9.99 11.95 1.89
CA GLU A 62 10.08 13.23 2.61
C GLU A 62 8.99 13.34 3.69
N ASN A 63 7.77 12.96 3.36
CA ASN A 63 6.62 12.99 4.27
C ASN A 63 6.82 12.03 5.45
N MET A 64 7.21 10.77 5.19
CA MET A 64 7.52 9.80 6.24
C MET A 64 8.60 10.34 7.18
N ARG A 65 9.68 10.91 6.64
CA ARG A 65 10.75 11.51 7.46
C ARG A 65 10.22 12.61 8.37
N ALA A 66 9.43 13.55 7.83
CA ALA A 66 8.89 14.67 8.60
C ALA A 66 7.91 14.21 9.70
N VAL A 67 6.97 13.32 9.36
CA VAL A 67 5.97 12.81 10.31
C VAL A 67 6.63 11.96 11.40
N LEU A 68 7.49 11.00 11.03
CA LEU A 68 8.14 10.12 11.99
C LEU A 68 9.17 10.85 12.85
N ALA A 69 9.83 11.90 12.34
CA ALA A 69 10.76 12.72 13.12
C ALA A 69 10.10 13.37 14.36
N LEU A 70 8.79 13.61 14.28
CA LEU A 70 7.98 14.20 15.34
C LEU A 70 7.29 13.14 16.23
N GLY A 71 7.58 11.84 16.02
CA GLY A 71 6.91 10.76 16.75
C GLY A 71 5.46 10.55 16.34
N CYS A 72 5.02 11.13 15.22
CA CYS A 72 3.65 11.00 14.74
C CYS A 72 3.43 9.70 13.95
N LYS A 73 2.17 9.43 13.61
CA LYS A 73 1.72 8.18 12.98
C LYS A 73 1.41 8.39 11.51
N ILE A 74 1.86 7.46 10.65
CA ILE A 74 1.63 7.53 9.20
C ILE A 74 1.22 6.19 8.59
N VAL A 75 0.19 6.21 7.76
CA VAL A 75 -0.20 5.13 6.84
C VAL A 75 0.29 5.48 5.45
N VAL A 76 1.01 4.58 4.78
CA VAL A 76 1.66 4.86 3.49
C VAL A 76 1.13 3.90 2.43
N GLY A 77 0.36 4.44 1.48
CA GLY A 77 -0.17 3.71 0.31
C GLY A 77 0.52 4.06 -1.01
N THR A 78 1.41 5.05 -1.00
CA THR A 78 2.33 5.31 -2.10
C THR A 78 3.23 4.10 -2.34
N THR A 79 3.52 3.75 -3.60
CA THR A 79 4.44 2.67 -3.99
C THR A 79 5.82 3.22 -4.40
N GLY A 80 6.79 2.35 -4.70
CA GLY A 80 8.08 2.75 -5.29
C GLY A 80 9.15 3.27 -4.32
N TRP A 81 8.89 3.35 -3.01
CA TRP A 81 9.84 3.88 -2.01
C TRP A 81 10.53 2.81 -1.15
N TYR A 82 10.18 1.52 -1.29
CA TYR A 82 10.58 0.42 -0.39
C TYR A 82 12.10 0.27 -0.16
N LYS A 83 12.95 0.77 -1.07
CA LYS A 83 14.41 0.88 -0.87
C LYS A 83 14.81 1.70 0.37
N HIS A 84 13.89 2.51 0.91
CA HIS A 84 14.08 3.33 2.10
C HIS A 84 13.43 2.74 3.36
N LEU A 85 12.87 1.53 3.29
CA LEU A 85 12.10 0.93 4.38
C LEU A 85 12.89 0.86 5.70
N ASP A 86 14.12 0.35 5.66
CA ASP A 86 14.96 0.22 6.87
C ASP A 86 15.30 1.58 7.47
N ALA A 87 15.53 2.60 6.62
CA ALA A 87 15.74 3.96 7.08
C ALA A 87 14.49 4.52 7.78
N MET A 88 13.29 4.25 7.27
CA MET A 88 12.04 4.73 7.89
C MET A 88 11.73 3.98 9.20
N LYS A 89 11.98 2.67 9.26
CA LYS A 89 11.91 1.87 10.50
C LYS A 89 12.79 2.46 11.59
N ALA A 90 14.04 2.74 11.26
CA ALA A 90 14.99 3.31 12.21
C ALA A 90 14.56 4.71 12.72
N ILE A 91 13.87 5.53 11.91
CA ILE A 91 13.33 6.82 12.37
C ILE A 91 12.14 6.58 13.31
N ALA A 92 11.20 5.73 12.94
CA ALA A 92 10.02 5.41 13.75
C ALA A 92 10.43 4.91 15.15
N GLU A 93 11.35 3.95 15.20
CA GLU A 93 11.87 3.39 16.45
C GLU A 93 12.54 4.46 17.33
N ARG A 94 13.45 5.26 16.77
CA ARG A 94 14.18 6.29 17.53
C ARG A 94 13.30 7.41 18.06
N ARG A 95 12.17 7.68 17.40
CA ARG A 95 11.30 8.83 17.71
C ARG A 95 9.99 8.43 18.38
N GLY A 96 9.75 7.13 18.57
CA GLY A 96 8.46 6.63 19.08
C GLY A 96 7.31 6.85 18.09
N GLY A 97 7.60 6.96 16.79
CA GLY A 97 6.61 7.08 15.74
C GLY A 97 5.98 5.74 15.36
N ALA A 98 4.88 5.80 14.61
CA ALA A 98 4.18 4.63 14.12
C ALA A 98 4.03 4.67 12.60
N MET A 99 4.36 3.59 11.90
CA MET A 99 4.22 3.51 10.44
C MET A 99 3.48 2.23 10.06
N LEU A 100 2.47 2.35 9.19
CA LEU A 100 1.85 1.20 8.55
C LEU A 100 1.91 1.39 7.05
N TYR A 101 2.43 0.41 6.31
CA TYR A 101 2.56 0.51 4.87
C TYR A 101 1.97 -0.70 4.15
N SER A 102 1.64 -0.50 2.86
CA SER A 102 1.24 -1.60 1.99
C SER A 102 1.43 -1.25 0.52
N SER A 103 1.73 -2.26 -0.30
CA SER A 103 1.65 -2.13 -1.76
C SER A 103 0.20 -2.15 -2.26
N ASN A 104 -0.74 -2.62 -1.42
CA ASN A 104 -2.15 -2.66 -1.72
C ASN A 104 -3.02 -2.73 -0.46
N PHE A 105 -3.91 -1.77 -0.26
CA PHE A 105 -4.83 -1.75 0.87
C PHE A 105 -6.17 -2.52 0.62
N SER A 106 -6.38 -3.10 -0.56
CA SER A 106 -7.59 -3.90 -0.83
C SER A 106 -7.58 -5.18 0.00
N ILE A 107 -8.66 -5.40 0.76
CA ILE A 107 -8.89 -6.65 1.49
C ILE A 107 -8.88 -7.85 0.54
N GLY A 108 -9.44 -7.69 -0.67
CA GLY A 108 -9.44 -8.73 -1.69
C GLY A 108 -8.03 -9.11 -2.15
N VAL A 109 -7.17 -8.12 -2.38
CA VAL A 109 -5.75 -8.35 -2.74
C VAL A 109 -4.99 -9.00 -1.59
N GLN A 110 -5.29 -8.61 -0.35
CA GLN A 110 -4.67 -9.20 0.82
C GLN A 110 -5.05 -10.69 0.99
N LYS A 111 -6.30 -11.05 0.65
CA LYS A 111 -6.70 -12.47 0.54
C LYS A 111 -6.00 -13.16 -0.64
N LEU A 112 -5.87 -12.51 -1.79
CA LEU A 112 -5.11 -13.02 -2.94
C LEU A 112 -3.69 -13.38 -2.53
N PHE A 113 -2.97 -12.50 -1.81
CA PHE A 113 -1.61 -12.77 -1.33
C PHE A 113 -1.52 -14.08 -0.52
N ARG A 114 -2.49 -14.33 0.36
CA ARG A 114 -2.54 -15.55 1.17
C ARG A 114 -2.82 -16.79 0.31
N LEU A 115 -3.75 -16.68 -0.64
CA LEU A 115 -4.05 -17.77 -1.58
C LEU A 115 -2.86 -18.06 -2.49
N THR A 116 -2.14 -17.04 -2.93
CA THR A 116 -0.90 -17.19 -3.70
C THR A 116 0.19 -17.90 -2.89
N ALA A 117 0.34 -17.58 -1.61
CA ALA A 117 1.29 -18.28 -0.74
C ALA A 117 0.95 -19.78 -0.57
N GLU A 118 -0.34 -20.12 -0.52
CA GLU A 118 -0.77 -21.52 -0.51
C GLU A 118 -0.58 -22.19 -1.88
N LEU A 119 -0.95 -21.53 -2.98
CA LEU A 119 -0.77 -22.04 -4.33
C LEU A 119 0.70 -22.30 -4.67
N ALA A 120 1.62 -21.45 -4.20
CA ALA A 120 3.05 -21.56 -4.43
C ALA A 120 3.67 -22.85 -3.85
N LYS A 121 2.97 -23.56 -2.95
CA LYS A 121 3.41 -24.83 -2.39
C LYS A 121 3.23 -26.02 -3.34
N LEU A 122 2.55 -25.87 -4.48
CA LEU A 122 2.35 -26.95 -5.44
C LEU A 122 3.65 -27.31 -6.17
N ASP A 123 4.10 -28.56 -6.08
CA ASP A 123 5.28 -29.05 -6.79
C ASP A 123 5.01 -29.36 -8.26
N GLY A 124 6.00 -29.13 -9.12
CA GLY A 124 5.91 -29.41 -10.56
C GLY A 124 5.27 -28.30 -11.40
N TYR A 125 4.90 -27.15 -10.80
CA TYR A 125 4.26 -26.04 -11.52
C TYR A 125 5.25 -24.91 -11.83
N ALA A 126 5.12 -24.34 -13.02
CA ALA A 126 5.70 -23.05 -13.39
C ALA A 126 4.75 -21.91 -13.01
N PHE A 127 5.31 -20.82 -12.49
CA PHE A 127 4.52 -19.69 -11.99
C PHE A 127 4.77 -18.41 -12.80
N SER A 128 3.70 -17.68 -13.08
CA SER A 128 3.77 -16.35 -13.69
C SER A 128 2.73 -15.41 -13.09
N VAL A 129 2.99 -14.10 -13.22
CA VAL A 129 2.07 -13.04 -12.79
C VAL A 129 1.74 -12.15 -13.97
N THR A 130 0.46 -11.92 -14.21
CA THR A 130 -0.02 -10.93 -15.19
C THR A 130 -0.77 -9.83 -14.46
N GLU A 131 -0.55 -8.59 -14.87
CA GLU A 131 -1.30 -7.45 -14.36
C GLU A 131 -1.83 -6.51 -15.46
N THR A 132 -3.01 -5.95 -15.23
CA THR A 132 -3.62 -4.95 -16.13
C THR A 132 -3.98 -3.70 -15.35
N HIS A 133 -3.49 -2.54 -15.80
CA HIS A 133 -3.83 -1.24 -15.24
C HIS A 133 -4.14 -0.21 -16.33
N HIS A 134 -4.71 0.92 -15.95
CA HIS A 134 -4.95 2.05 -16.84
C HIS A 134 -3.67 2.57 -17.50
N THR A 135 -3.82 3.21 -18.67
CA THR A 135 -2.71 3.75 -19.48
C THR A 135 -1.85 4.80 -18.77
N THR A 136 -2.43 5.52 -17.81
CA THR A 136 -1.74 6.58 -17.04
C THR A 136 -0.97 6.07 -15.81
N LYS A 137 -0.86 4.75 -15.61
CA LYS A 137 -0.06 4.19 -14.51
C LYS A 137 1.42 4.20 -14.89
N VAL A 138 2.21 4.94 -14.13
CA VAL A 138 3.63 5.22 -14.41
C VAL A 138 4.55 4.04 -14.08
N ASP A 139 4.29 3.35 -12.96
CA ASP A 139 5.09 2.22 -12.50
C ASP A 139 4.71 0.92 -13.22
N ALA A 140 5.71 0.16 -13.67
CA ALA A 140 5.56 -1.19 -14.22
C ALA A 140 6.79 -2.05 -13.85
N PRO A 141 6.60 -3.28 -13.30
CA PRO A 141 5.33 -3.82 -12.81
C PRO A 141 4.74 -3.06 -11.62
N SER A 142 3.44 -3.20 -11.34
CA SER A 142 2.87 -2.61 -10.13
C SER A 142 3.45 -3.20 -8.85
N GLY A 143 3.41 -2.43 -7.76
CA GLY A 143 3.82 -2.92 -6.44
C GLY A 143 3.05 -4.18 -6.00
N THR A 144 1.78 -4.33 -6.38
CA THR A 144 1.01 -5.56 -6.10
C THR A 144 1.56 -6.77 -6.88
N ALA A 145 1.89 -6.60 -8.17
CA ALA A 145 2.47 -7.67 -8.98
C ALA A 145 3.85 -8.09 -8.46
N LEU A 146 4.68 -7.13 -8.05
CA LEU A 146 5.96 -7.40 -7.38
C LEU A 146 5.76 -8.16 -6.06
N THR A 147 4.76 -7.79 -5.27
CA THR A 147 4.46 -8.50 -4.01
C THR A 147 4.02 -9.95 -4.27
N LEU A 148 3.20 -10.20 -5.31
CA LEU A 148 2.80 -11.56 -5.69
C LEU A 148 4.01 -12.40 -6.13
N LYS A 149 4.87 -11.81 -6.94
CA LYS A 149 6.15 -12.40 -7.36
C LYS A 149 6.99 -12.82 -6.15
N GLU A 150 7.24 -11.88 -5.24
CA GLU A 150 8.04 -12.10 -4.03
C GLU A 150 7.46 -13.21 -3.14
N ILE A 151 6.13 -13.31 -3.04
CA ILE A 151 5.47 -14.38 -2.26
C ILE A 151 5.80 -15.75 -2.86
N VAL A 152 5.71 -15.90 -4.17
CA VAL A 152 6.02 -17.17 -4.86
C VAL A 152 7.50 -17.49 -4.74
N GLU A 153 8.39 -16.54 -5.03
CA GLU A 153 9.84 -16.75 -4.99
C GLU A 153 10.34 -17.08 -3.57
N ARG A 154 9.71 -16.52 -2.54
CA ARG A 154 10.02 -16.85 -1.14
C ARG A 154 9.55 -18.26 -0.76
N ALA A 155 8.40 -18.68 -1.27
CA ALA A 155 7.90 -20.05 -1.05
C ALA A 155 8.71 -21.09 -1.85
N ARG A 156 9.32 -20.68 -2.97
CA ARG A 156 10.08 -21.53 -3.89
C ARG A 156 11.46 -20.94 -4.23
N PRO A 157 12.44 -20.99 -3.32
CA PRO A 157 13.77 -20.43 -3.55
C PRO A 157 14.40 -20.96 -4.85
N GLY A 158 14.92 -20.04 -5.68
CA GLY A 158 15.53 -20.37 -6.98
C GLY A 158 14.57 -20.38 -8.17
N THR A 159 13.26 -20.23 -7.94
CA THR A 159 12.28 -20.02 -9.03
C THR A 159 12.39 -18.59 -9.53
N HIS A 160 12.37 -18.39 -10.86
CA HIS A 160 12.20 -17.08 -11.46
C HIS A 160 10.74 -16.90 -11.90
N VAL A 161 10.05 -15.91 -11.32
CA VAL A 161 8.66 -15.61 -11.69
C VAL A 161 8.62 -14.41 -12.61
N GLU A 162 8.14 -14.64 -13.83
CA GLU A 162 7.92 -13.59 -14.83
C GLU A 162 6.70 -12.74 -14.45
N VAL A 163 6.80 -11.42 -14.69
CA VAL A 163 5.71 -10.48 -14.47
C VAL A 163 5.38 -9.74 -15.76
N THR A 164 4.23 -10.02 -16.33
CA THR A 164 3.73 -9.39 -17.56
C THR A 164 2.81 -8.23 -17.21
N SER A 165 3.08 -7.04 -17.77
CA SER A 165 2.36 -5.81 -17.44
C SER A 165 1.62 -5.23 -18.65
N HIS A 166 0.30 -5.09 -18.52
CA HIS A 166 -0.56 -4.47 -19.53
C HIS A 166 -1.06 -3.10 -19.07
N ARG A 167 -1.17 -2.17 -20.03
CA ARG A 167 -1.67 -0.80 -19.82
C ARG A 167 -2.84 -0.54 -20.76
N VAL A 168 -4.06 -0.80 -20.27
CA VAL A 168 -5.29 -0.86 -21.08
C VAL A 168 -6.36 0.08 -20.52
N GLY A 169 -6.84 0.97 -21.37
CA GLY A 169 -7.99 1.84 -21.10
C GLY A 169 -7.96 2.49 -19.72
N ASP A 170 -9.05 2.34 -18.98
CA ASP A 170 -9.24 2.91 -17.65
C ASP A 170 -9.18 1.87 -16.50
N ALA A 171 -8.64 0.66 -16.78
CA ALA A 171 -8.58 -0.47 -15.86
C ALA A 171 -8.09 -0.06 -14.47
N LYS A 172 -8.80 -0.45 -13.41
CA LYS A 172 -8.46 -0.01 -12.04
C LYS A 172 -7.35 -0.86 -11.42
N GLY A 173 -7.18 -2.09 -11.89
CA GLY A 173 -6.15 -3.02 -11.45
C GLY A 173 -6.68 -4.45 -11.48
N GLU A 174 -6.10 -5.27 -12.34
CA GLU A 174 -6.29 -6.70 -12.41
C GLU A 174 -4.96 -7.39 -12.15
N HIS A 175 -5.00 -8.50 -11.40
CA HIS A 175 -3.85 -9.31 -11.08
C HIS A 175 -4.22 -10.78 -11.20
N ILE A 176 -3.43 -11.53 -11.96
CA ILE A 176 -3.59 -12.97 -12.16
C ILE A 176 -2.28 -13.63 -11.77
N VAL A 177 -2.34 -14.59 -10.85
CA VAL A 177 -1.24 -15.54 -10.60
C VAL A 177 -1.62 -16.84 -11.25
N LYS A 178 -0.79 -17.32 -12.18
CA LYS A 178 -0.96 -18.59 -12.88
C LYS A 178 0.06 -19.59 -12.36
N ALA A 179 -0.40 -20.80 -12.06
CA ALA A 179 0.42 -21.99 -11.86
C ALA A 179 0.08 -22.98 -12.99
N GLU A 180 1.07 -23.42 -13.74
CA GLU A 180 0.89 -24.30 -14.91
C GLU A 180 1.81 -25.52 -14.84
N SER A 181 1.23 -26.70 -15.07
CA SER A 181 1.93 -27.98 -15.22
C SER A 181 1.66 -28.57 -16.62
N ASP A 182 2.16 -29.77 -16.89
CA ASP A 182 1.80 -30.54 -18.08
C ASP A 182 0.38 -31.14 -18.03
N VAL A 183 -0.24 -31.14 -16.84
CA VAL A 183 -1.53 -31.78 -16.59
C VAL A 183 -2.67 -30.77 -16.50
N ASP A 184 -2.42 -29.60 -15.92
CA ASP A 184 -3.44 -28.60 -15.60
C ASP A 184 -2.88 -27.18 -15.37
N VAL A 185 -3.82 -26.24 -15.23
CA VAL A 185 -3.56 -24.83 -14.95
C VAL A 185 -4.48 -24.37 -13.83
N ILE A 186 -3.92 -23.65 -12.85
CA ILE A 186 -4.66 -23.01 -11.78
C ILE A 186 -4.39 -21.50 -11.82
N GLU A 187 -5.45 -20.71 -11.81
CA GLU A 187 -5.36 -19.24 -11.81
C GLU A 187 -6.05 -18.64 -10.58
N LEU A 188 -5.36 -17.70 -9.93
CA LEU A 188 -5.95 -16.82 -8.94
C LEU A 188 -6.04 -15.42 -9.53
N ARG A 189 -7.28 -14.96 -9.72
CA ARG A 189 -7.59 -13.64 -10.30
C ARG A 189 -8.19 -12.71 -9.26
N HIS A 190 -7.68 -11.49 -9.20
CA HIS A 190 -8.32 -10.35 -8.56
C HIS A 190 -8.56 -9.25 -9.57
N ASP A 191 -9.76 -8.70 -9.60
CA ASP A 191 -10.16 -7.63 -10.53
C ASP A 191 -10.85 -6.51 -9.75
N ALA A 192 -10.23 -5.32 -9.74
CA ALA A 192 -10.78 -4.16 -9.05
C ALA A 192 -11.75 -3.40 -9.95
N SER A 193 -13.02 -3.34 -9.56
CA SER A 193 -14.01 -2.47 -10.21
C SER A 193 -13.90 -1.00 -9.78
N SER A 194 -13.27 -0.74 -8.63
CA SER A 194 -13.17 0.61 -8.05
C SER A 194 -11.95 0.79 -7.14
N ARG A 195 -11.43 2.03 -7.09
CA ARG A 195 -10.38 2.43 -6.14
C ARG A 195 -10.88 2.54 -4.69
N ARG A 196 -12.21 2.48 -4.48
CA ARG A 196 -12.83 2.58 -3.15
C ARG A 196 -12.35 1.48 -2.20
N GLY A 197 -12.07 0.28 -2.69
CA GLY A 197 -11.53 -0.82 -1.88
C GLY A 197 -10.17 -0.50 -1.26
N PHE A 198 -9.27 0.12 -2.03
CA PHE A 198 -7.96 0.55 -1.54
C PHE A 198 -8.09 1.67 -0.52
N ALA A 199 -8.92 2.67 -0.83
CA ALA A 199 -9.11 3.81 0.04
C ALA A 199 -9.76 3.42 1.39
N LEU A 200 -10.75 2.51 1.37
CA LEU A 200 -11.36 1.97 2.59
C LEU A 200 -10.33 1.21 3.45
N GLY A 201 -9.51 0.37 2.83
CA GLY A 201 -8.45 -0.35 3.56
C GLY A 201 -7.44 0.58 4.22
N ALA A 202 -7.06 1.68 3.56
CA ALA A 202 -6.16 2.67 4.14
C ALA A 202 -6.78 3.41 5.33
N VAL A 203 -8.08 3.72 5.27
CA VAL A 203 -8.79 4.33 6.41
C VAL A 203 -8.89 3.34 7.57
N ARG A 204 -9.21 2.06 7.32
CA ARG A 204 -9.20 1.02 8.36
C ARG A 204 -7.80 0.82 8.97
N ALA A 205 -6.76 0.87 8.14
CA ALA A 205 -5.38 0.85 8.61
C ALA A 205 -5.07 2.04 9.53
N ALA A 206 -5.55 3.24 9.20
CA ALA A 206 -5.41 4.41 10.07
C ALA A 206 -6.18 4.25 11.39
N GLU A 207 -7.39 3.68 11.35
CA GLU A 207 -8.18 3.40 12.55
C GLU A 207 -7.45 2.44 13.49
N TRP A 208 -6.81 1.41 12.94
CA TRP A 208 -5.98 0.48 13.70
C TRP A 208 -4.68 1.12 14.21
N LEU A 209 -3.98 1.88 13.36
CA LEU A 209 -2.71 2.53 13.70
C LEU A 209 -2.88 3.60 14.78
N SER A 210 -4.02 4.30 14.80
CA SER A 210 -4.33 5.33 15.82
C SER A 210 -4.31 4.77 17.24
N LYS A 211 -4.58 3.47 17.42
CA LYS A 211 -4.56 2.76 18.71
C LYS A 211 -3.17 2.31 19.13
N GLN A 212 -2.18 2.35 18.24
CA GLN A 212 -0.81 1.92 18.53
C GLN A 212 -0.01 3.07 19.13
N HIS A 213 0.92 2.77 20.04
CA HIS A 213 1.83 3.77 20.59
C HIS A 213 2.99 4.07 19.63
N SER A 214 3.70 3.04 19.17
CA SER A 214 4.86 3.13 18.27
C SER A 214 5.10 1.80 17.55
N GLY A 215 5.75 1.82 16.39
CA GLY A 215 6.15 0.60 15.67
C GLY A 215 6.00 0.70 14.16
N VAL A 216 6.41 -0.35 13.45
CA VAL A 216 6.28 -0.41 11.98
C VAL A 216 5.64 -1.73 11.56
N TRP A 217 4.59 -1.64 10.73
CA TRP A 217 3.82 -2.80 10.27
C TRP A 217 3.59 -2.79 8.78
N ASP A 218 3.65 -3.97 8.19
CA ASP A 218 3.05 -4.24 6.89
C ASP A 218 1.55 -4.51 7.09
N PHE A 219 0.71 -3.95 6.22
CA PHE A 219 -0.74 -4.16 6.30
C PHE A 219 -1.14 -5.64 6.25
N ARG A 220 -0.34 -6.49 5.58
CA ARG A 220 -0.52 -7.95 5.52
C ARG A 220 -0.55 -8.60 6.90
N ASP A 221 0.21 -8.05 7.84
CA ASP A 221 0.42 -8.63 9.16
C ASP A 221 -0.68 -8.24 10.16
N VAL A 222 -1.46 -7.21 9.84
CA VAL A 222 -2.45 -6.62 10.76
C VAL A 222 -3.89 -6.71 10.24
N ILE A 223 -4.10 -7.17 9.00
CA ILE A 223 -5.42 -7.17 8.37
C ILE A 223 -6.49 -7.93 9.16
N ASP A 224 -6.12 -9.02 9.85
CA ASP A 224 -7.08 -9.81 10.67
C ASP A 224 -7.47 -9.11 11.98
N GLN A 225 -6.85 -7.98 12.29
CA GLN A 225 -7.09 -7.19 13.50
C GLN A 225 -7.95 -5.94 13.24
N LEU A 226 -8.34 -5.70 11.98
CA LEU A 226 -9.07 -4.50 11.53
C LEU A 226 -10.57 -4.57 11.73
#